data_AF-A0A392PB23-F1
#
_entry.id   AF-A0A392PB23-F1
#
_cell.length_a   1.000
_cell.length_b   1.000
_cell.length_c   1.000
_cell.angle_alpha   90.00
_cell.angle_beta   90.00
_cell.angle_gamma   90.00
#
_symmetry.space_group_name_H-M   'P 1'
#
loop_
_entity.id
_entity.type
_entity.pdbx_description
1 polymer ?
#
loop_
_entity_poly.entity_id
_entity_poly.type
_entity_poly.pdbx_seq_one_letter_code
_entity_poly.pdbx_strand_id
1 'polypeptide(L)' 'MESPTSCVEPPVVSIIKQLRKMLKFDIDELLDQVDDFTEFVNALRGYSWRLTKKESVFLECV' A
#
# COMPACT_ATOMS: atom_id res chain seq x y z
N MET A 1 8.44 29.51 16.84
CA MET A 1 8.23 28.14 17.31
C MET A 1 7.56 27.40 16.16
N GLU A 2 8.35 26.84 15.25
CA GLU A 2 7.83 26.05 14.14
C GLU A 2 7.70 24.62 14.65
N SER A 3 6.48 24.21 14.97
CA SER A 3 6.20 22.84 15.36
C SER A 3 6.51 21.92 14.18
N PRO A 4 7.37 20.90 14.31
CA PRO A 4 7.48 19.90 13.27
C PRO A 4 6.23 19.04 13.39
N THR A 5 5.19 19.38 12.62
CA THR A 5 4.19 18.37 12.25
C THR A 5 4.93 17.35 11.40
N SER A 6 5.56 16.36 12.05
CA SER A 6 5.80 15.07 11.44
C SER A 6 4.41 14.56 11.06
N CYS A 7 3.97 14.96 9.88
CA CYS A 7 2.69 14.59 9.32
C CYS A 7 2.89 13.12 8.96
N VAL A 8 2.65 12.24 9.94
CA VAL A 8 2.76 10.81 9.76
C VAL A 8 1.88 10.48 8.57
N GLU A 9 2.51 10.08 7.46
CA GLU A 9 1.76 9.76 6.24
C GLU A 9 0.65 8.77 6.60
N PRO A 10 -0.58 8.96 6.09
CA PRO A 10 -1.66 8.04 6.39
C PRO A 10 -1.22 6.61 6.07
N PRO A 11 -1.52 5.62 6.94
CA PRO A 11 -1.07 4.23 6.75
C PRO A 11 -1.38 3.68 5.35
N VAL A 12 -2.55 4.05 4.81
CA VAL A 12 -3.01 3.70 3.46
C VAL A 12 -2.04 4.18 2.36
N VAL A 13 -1.55 5.42 2.45
CA VAL A 13 -0.65 5.99 1.45
C VAL A 13 0.68 5.25 1.44
N SER A 14 1.19 4.87 2.61
CA SER A 14 2.40 4.06 2.74
C SER A 14 2.22 2.67 2.13
N ILE A 15 1.11 1.99 2.44
CA ILE A 15 0.81 0.65 1.91
C ILE A 15 0.68 0.67 0.38
N ILE A 16 -0.05 1.64 -0.19
CA ILE A 16 -0.20 1.76 -1.65
C ILE A 16 1.14 2.08 -2.32
N LYS A 17 1.98 2.93 -1.71
CA LYS A 17 3.33 3.20 -2.22
C LYS A 17 4.18 1.93 -2.25
N GLN A 18 4.11 1.09 -1.20
CA GLN A 18 4.84 -0.17 -1.15
C GLN A 18 4.34 -1.16 -2.21
N LEU A 19 3.02 -1.38 -2.31
CA LEU A 19 2.44 -2.23 -3.36
C LEU A 19 2.84 -1.75 -4.76
N ARG A 20 2.80 -0.44 -5.03
CA ARG A 20 3.27 0.12 -6.32
C ARG A 20 4.76 -0.06 -6.57
N LYS A 21 5.58 -0.17 -5.52
CA LYS A 21 7.00 -0.46 -5.64
C LYS A 21 7.20 -1.94 -5.98
N MET A 22 6.51 -2.84 -5.28
CA MET A 22 6.60 -4.29 -5.51
C MET A 22 6.12 -4.68 -6.89
N LEU A 23 5.05 -4.04 -7.39
CA LEU A 23 4.54 -4.26 -8.77
C LEU A 23 5.51 -3.82 -9.87
N LYS A 24 6.66 -3.22 -9.53
CA LYS A 24 7.72 -2.88 -10.50
C LYS A 24 8.86 -3.89 -10.51
N PHE A 25 8.86 -4.85 -9.59
CA PHE A 25 9.85 -5.92 -9.58
C PHE A 25 9.65 -6.86 -10.76
N ASP A 26 10.72 -7.55 -11.14
CA ASP A 26 10.60 -8.67 -12.06
C ASP A 26 9.81 -9.82 -11.41
N ILE A 27 9.33 -10.75 -12.23
CA ILE A 27 8.39 -11.80 -11.79
C ILE A 27 9.00 -12.64 -10.65
N ASP A 28 10.27 -13.03 -10.77
CA ASP A 28 10.94 -13.85 -9.76
C ASP A 28 11.08 -13.11 -8.42
N GLU A 29 11.48 -11.83 -8.47
CA GLU A 29 11.58 -10.98 -7.27
C GLU A 29 10.21 -10.77 -6.60
N LEU A 30 9.15 -10.63 -7.40
CA LEU A 30 7.79 -10.49 -6.87
C LEU A 30 7.30 -11.80 -6.22
N LEU A 31 7.65 -12.96 -6.79
CA LEU A 31 7.33 -14.26 -6.22
C LEU A 31 8.08 -14.53 -4.91
N ASP A 32 9.35 -14.12 -4.83
CA ASP A 32 10.14 -14.22 -3.59
C ASP A 32 9.56 -13.37 -2.45
N GLN A 33 8.81 -12.31 -2.76
CA GLN A 33 8.16 -11.43 -1.79
C GLN A 33 6.63 -11.58 -1.71
N VAL A 34 6.09 -12.73 -2.13
CA VAL A 34 4.64 -12.96 -2.21
C VAL A 34 3.93 -12.84 -0.84
N ASP A 35 4.60 -13.24 0.24
CA ASP A 35 4.06 -13.14 1.60
C ASP A 35 3.92 -11.68 2.04
N ASP A 36 4.98 -10.88 1.85
CA ASP A 36 4.97 -9.43 2.13
C ASP A 36 3.89 -8.73 1.29
N PHE A 37 3.80 -9.09 0.00
CA PHE A 37 2.79 -8.53 -0.91
C PHE A 37 1.38 -8.81 -0.40
N THR A 38 1.12 -10.06 -0.01
CA THR A 38 -0.17 -10.50 0.53
C THR A 38 -0.51 -9.80 1.84
N GLU A 39 0.47 -9.58 2.72
CA GLU A 39 0.29 -8.83 3.96
C GLU A 39 -0.12 -7.38 3.67
N PHE A 40 0.54 -6.71 2.73
CA PHE A 40 0.18 -5.35 2.34
C PHE A 40 -1.22 -5.25 1.71
N VAL A 41 -1.62 -6.22 0.88
CA VAL A 41 -2.98 -6.25 0.31
C VAL A 41 -4.02 -6.46 1.41
N ASN A 42 -3.78 -7.37 2.35
CA ASN A 42 -4.68 -7.61 3.47
C ASN A 42 -4.77 -6.40 4.40
N ALA A 43 -3.64 -5.74 4.67
CA ALA A 43 -3.62 -4.50 5.43
C ALA A 43 -4.43 -3.40 4.72
N LEU A 44 -4.26 -3.24 3.40
CA LEU A 44 -5.03 -2.28 2.61
C LEU A 44 -6.53 -2.59 2.63
N ARG A 45 -6.90 -3.88 2.55
CA ARG A 45 -8.28 -4.34 2.65
C ARG A 45 -8.90 -4.04 4.03
N GLY A 46 -8.11 -4.11 5.09
CA GLY A 46 -8.51 -3.66 6.44
C GLY A 46 -8.88 -2.16 6.50
N TYR A 47 -8.35 -1.36 5.59
CA TYR A 47 -8.68 0.06 5.43
C TYR A 47 -9.74 0.36 4.37
N SER A 48 -10.40 -0.66 3.79
CA SER A 48 -11.43 -0.52 2.73
C SER A 48 -12.46 0.58 2.98
N TRP A 49 -12.91 0.72 4.24
CA TRP A 49 -13.89 1.72 4.66
C TRP A 49 -13.41 3.18 4.58
N ARG A 50 -12.10 3.42 4.45
CA ARG A 50 -11.47 4.75 4.34
C ARG A 50 -10.85 5.01 2.97
N LEU A 51 -10.87 4.04 2.07
CA LEU A 51 -10.26 4.21 0.75
C LEU A 51 -11.07 5.22 -0.06
N THR A 52 -10.37 6.11 -0.75
CA THR A 52 -10.97 6.90 -1.82
C THR A 52 -11.37 5.99 -2.97
N LYS A 53 -12.24 6.46 -3.87
CA LYS A 53 -12.66 5.69 -5.06
C LYS A 53 -11.47 5.17 -5.88
N LYS A 54 -10.40 5.96 -6.00
CA LYS A 54 -9.20 5.57 -6.75
C LYS A 54 -8.41 4.47 -6.04
N GLU A 55 -8.28 4.54 -4.72
CA GLU A 55 -7.58 3.55 -3.91
C GLU A 55 -8.37 2.24 -3.81
N SER A 56 -9.70 2.32 -3.77
CA SER A 56 -10.58 1.16 -3.86
C SER A 56 -10.38 0.42 -5.19
N VAL A 57 -10.42 1.15 -6.32
CA VAL A 57 -10.17 0.55 -7.64
C VAL A 57 -8.77 -0.07 -7.72
N PHE A 58 -7.77 0.57 -7.12
CA PHE A 58 -6.43 -0.02 -7.04
C PHE A 58 -6.43 -1.37 -6.29
N LEU A 59 -7.10 -1.44 -5.13
CA LEU A 59 -7.24 -2.68 -4.36
C LEU A 59 -8.04 -3.76 -5.11
N GLU A 60 -9.00 -3.38 -5.96
CA GLU A 60 -9.77 -4.34 -6.77
C GLU A 60 -8.98 -4.91 -7.95
N CYS A 61 -7.94 -4.20 -8.42
CA CYS A 61 -7.11 -4.60 -9.54
C CYS A 61 -5.80 -5.30 -9.13
N VAL A 62 -5.48 -5.30 -7.84
CA VAL A 62 -4.32 -5.99 -7.23
C VAL A 62 -4.77 -7.31 -6.63
#